data_AF-A0AAW5F6A6-F1
#
_entry.id   AF-A0AAW5F6A6-F1
#
_cell.length_a   1.000
_cell.length_b   1.000
_cell.length_c   1.000
_cell.angle_alpha   90.00
_cell.angle_beta   90.00
_cell.angle_gamma   90.00
#
_symmetry.space_group_name_H-M   'P 1'
#
loop_
_entity.id
_entity.type
_entity.pdbx_description
1 polymer ?
#
loop_
_entity_poly.entity_id
_entity_poly.type
_entity_poly.pdbx_seq_one_letter_code
_entity_poly.pdbx_strand_id
1 'polypeptide(L)'
;MSIRGRLINLDDPLLGMEAFSHGAFNRTRIIINADELDDNLTSTREAVRDSVPFTQLKEYIKKKFNNEVRKYYFEQERKIDQEKSVSYRMAQTAYTTSKRPVYNFIQKYYEDKIINPMLIEKPASDKKDELLNLYERDLETGEQVIEKIEYDYKQIEEPIAKLNLLTRTLSINKSHPYVANYIDSNNNLIPLESMVITEVLTESHLYELSLDEGMVNEIVKRRDSTLRQLALSDKMGIPTAAMFLKDSLDNPSV
;
A
#
# COMPACT_ATOMS: atom_id res chain seq x y z
N MET A 1 -7.15 -32.30 19.22
CA MET A 1 -8.57 -32.30 19.67
C MET A 1 -8.59 -32.75 21.13
N SER A 2 -9.59 -32.37 21.93
CA SER A 2 -9.74 -32.88 23.30
C SER A 2 -11.10 -33.55 23.53
N ILE A 3 -11.12 -34.57 24.40
CA ILE A 3 -12.32 -35.29 24.85
C ILE A 3 -12.21 -35.42 26.37
N ARG A 4 -13.13 -34.80 27.11
CA ARG A 4 -13.14 -34.72 28.58
C ARG A 4 -11.78 -34.27 29.15
N GLY A 5 -11.20 -33.24 28.53
CA GLY A 5 -9.90 -32.66 28.90
C GLY A 5 -8.67 -33.48 28.49
N ARG A 6 -8.83 -34.66 27.88
CA ARG A 6 -7.71 -35.46 27.35
C ARG A 6 -7.44 -35.08 25.90
N LEU A 7 -6.16 -34.90 25.54
CA LEU A 7 -5.76 -34.63 24.15
C LEU A 7 -5.79 -35.93 23.34
N ILE A 8 -6.49 -35.91 22.21
CA ILE A 8 -6.76 -37.06 21.34
C ILE A 8 -6.31 -36.72 19.92
N ASN A 9 -5.86 -37.75 19.19
CA ASN A 9 -5.43 -37.68 17.79
C ASN A 9 -4.21 -36.76 17.58
N LEU A 10 -3.13 -37.06 18.28
CA LEU A 10 -1.86 -36.32 18.21
C LEU A 10 -1.14 -36.50 16.87
N ASP A 11 -1.22 -37.71 16.30
CA ASP A 11 -0.47 -38.07 15.10
C ASP A 11 -1.15 -37.61 13.80
N ASP A 12 -2.43 -37.26 13.87
CA ASP A 12 -3.21 -36.79 12.73
C ASP A 12 -4.02 -35.53 13.09
N PRO A 13 -3.44 -34.34 12.82
CA PRO A 13 -4.10 -33.07 13.11
C PRO A 13 -5.33 -32.79 12.23
N LEU A 14 -5.53 -33.56 11.14
CA LEU A 14 -6.66 -33.42 10.22
C LEU A 14 -7.79 -34.41 10.50
N LEU A 15 -7.64 -35.31 11.48
CA LEU A 15 -8.65 -36.32 11.81
C LEU A 15 -9.05 -37.18 10.59
N GLY A 16 -8.11 -37.43 9.69
CA GLY A 16 -8.28 -38.20 8.46
C GLY A 16 -9.06 -37.47 7.37
N MET A 17 -9.26 -36.15 7.51
CA MET A 17 -9.87 -35.31 6.48
C MET A 17 -8.85 -34.89 5.43
N GLU A 18 -9.32 -34.62 4.21
CA GLU A 18 -8.51 -33.95 3.20
C GLU A 18 -8.02 -32.59 3.69
N ALA A 19 -6.84 -32.18 3.25
CA ALA A 19 -6.28 -30.88 3.60
C ALA A 19 -7.24 -29.76 3.17
N PHE A 20 -7.57 -28.88 4.12
CA PHE A 20 -8.30 -27.65 3.82
C PHE A 20 -7.43 -26.70 2.99
N SER A 21 -8.05 -25.73 2.29
CA SER A 21 -7.32 -24.80 1.42
C SER A 21 -6.12 -24.16 2.13
N HIS A 22 -4.93 -24.24 1.52
CA HIS A 22 -3.65 -23.88 2.14
C HIS A 22 -3.55 -22.46 2.70
N GLY A 23 -4.31 -21.49 2.17
CA GLY A 23 -4.25 -20.09 2.63
C GLY A 23 -4.79 -19.90 4.06
N ALA A 24 -6.11 -20.00 4.23
CA ALA A 24 -6.78 -19.73 5.51
C ALA A 24 -6.46 -20.80 6.58
N PHE A 25 -6.25 -22.06 6.18
CA PHE A 25 -6.09 -23.16 7.14
C PHE A 25 -4.77 -23.08 7.90
N ASN A 26 -3.67 -22.83 7.20
CA ASN A 26 -2.33 -22.76 7.79
C ASN A 26 -2.15 -21.57 8.74
N ARG A 27 -3.03 -20.56 8.65
CA ARG A 27 -3.02 -19.35 9.48
C ARG A 27 -4.08 -19.36 10.57
N THR A 28 -4.81 -20.47 10.73
CA THR A 28 -5.88 -20.60 11.71
C THR A 28 -5.54 -21.66 12.75
N ARG A 29 -5.68 -21.32 14.03
CA ARG A 29 -5.64 -22.31 15.11
C ARG A 29 -7.06 -22.73 15.49
N ILE A 30 -7.38 -24.01 15.32
CA ILE A 30 -8.68 -24.58 15.66
C ILE A 30 -8.54 -25.45 16.91
N ILE A 31 -9.37 -25.21 17.92
CA ILE A 31 -9.43 -26.01 19.15
C ILE A 31 -10.80 -26.68 19.19
N ILE A 32 -10.82 -28.01 19.30
CA ILE A 32 -12.04 -28.83 19.28
C ILE A 32 -12.12 -29.58 20.60
N ASN A 33 -13.24 -29.45 21.30
CA ASN A 33 -13.60 -30.24 22.48
C ASN A 33 -14.84 -31.07 22.12
N ALA A 34 -14.72 -32.39 22.11
CA ALA A 34 -15.73 -33.31 21.61
C ALA A 34 -16.07 -34.39 22.65
N ASP A 35 -16.57 -33.97 23.81
CA ASP A 35 -16.77 -34.82 24.98
C ASP A 35 -17.74 -35.99 24.77
N GLU A 36 -18.66 -35.86 23.80
CA GLU A 36 -19.64 -36.89 23.44
C GLU A 36 -19.03 -38.06 22.64
N LEU A 37 -17.77 -37.97 22.23
CA LEU A 37 -17.06 -39.05 21.53
C LEU A 37 -16.34 -40.03 22.48
N ASP A 38 -16.46 -39.89 23.81
CA ASP A 38 -15.78 -40.75 24.79
C ASP A 38 -16.12 -42.24 24.60
N ASP A 39 -17.38 -42.55 24.24
CA ASP A 39 -17.84 -43.91 23.98
C ASP A 39 -17.34 -44.49 22.65
N ASN A 40 -16.81 -43.63 21.77
CA ASN A 40 -16.28 -43.99 20.45
C ASN A 40 -14.75 -44.08 20.42
N LEU A 41 -14.08 -43.95 21.57
CA LEU A 41 -12.62 -44.07 21.66
C LEU A 41 -12.14 -45.50 21.35
N THR A 42 -10.92 -45.59 20.80
CA THR A 42 -10.21 -46.88 20.69
C THR A 42 -9.87 -47.43 22.08
N SER A 43 -9.50 -48.71 22.15
CA SER A 43 -9.13 -49.33 23.43
C SER A 43 -7.92 -48.65 24.08
N THR A 44 -6.99 -48.12 23.26
CA THR A 44 -5.85 -47.31 23.73
C THR A 44 -6.26 -45.91 24.17
N ARG A 45 -7.46 -45.44 23.80
CA ARG A 45 -8.00 -44.10 24.09
C ARG A 45 -7.16 -42.95 23.53
N GLU A 46 -6.42 -43.21 22.46
CA GLU A 46 -5.57 -42.23 21.77
C GLU A 46 -6.19 -41.72 20.46
N ALA A 47 -7.14 -42.47 19.92
CA ALA A 47 -7.85 -42.17 18.69
C ALA A 47 -9.35 -42.44 18.83
N VAL A 48 -10.13 -41.88 17.91
CA VAL A 48 -11.58 -42.13 17.80
C VAL A 48 -11.81 -43.20 16.73
N ARG A 49 -12.65 -44.19 17.02
CA ARG A 49 -13.07 -45.20 16.05
C ARG A 49 -13.94 -44.58 14.97
N ASP A 50 -13.84 -45.09 13.75
CA ASP A 50 -14.77 -44.74 12.69
C ASP A 50 -16.20 -45.07 13.12
N SER A 51 -17.01 -44.02 13.21
CA SER A 51 -18.34 -44.06 13.79
C SER A 51 -19.17 -42.91 13.23
N VAL A 52 -20.49 -43.06 13.25
CA VAL A 52 -21.42 -42.02 12.77
C VAL A 52 -21.18 -40.67 13.47
N PRO A 53 -21.05 -40.60 14.80
CA PRO A 53 -20.78 -39.33 15.49
C PRO A 53 -19.45 -38.69 15.05
N PHE A 54 -18.42 -39.49 14.81
CA PHE A 54 -17.12 -38.98 14.37
C PHE A 54 -17.18 -38.42 12.94
N THR A 55 -17.90 -39.09 12.03
CA THR A 55 -18.14 -38.58 10.67
C THR A 55 -18.93 -37.27 10.69
N GLN A 56 -19.99 -37.19 11.50
CA GLN A 56 -20.78 -35.95 11.64
C GLN A 56 -19.94 -34.78 12.17
N LEU A 57 -19.04 -35.04 13.13
CA LEU A 57 -18.11 -34.02 13.62
C LEU A 57 -17.18 -33.53 12.48
N LYS A 58 -16.61 -34.45 11.69
CA LYS A 58 -15.75 -34.08 10.54
C LYS A 58 -16.50 -33.20 9.53
N GLU A 59 -17.72 -33.58 9.18
CA GLU A 59 -18.57 -32.79 8.27
C GLU A 59 -18.90 -31.41 8.84
N TYR A 60 -19.21 -31.34 10.14
CA TYR A 60 -19.48 -30.07 10.82
C TYR A 60 -18.25 -29.15 10.81
N ILE A 61 -17.06 -29.67 11.13
CA ILE A 61 -15.80 -28.92 11.08
C ILE A 61 -15.56 -28.41 9.65
N LYS A 62 -15.75 -29.27 8.64
CA LYS A 62 -15.58 -28.89 7.22
C LYS A 62 -16.53 -27.78 6.81
N LYS A 63 -17.80 -27.85 7.23
CA LYS A 63 -18.80 -26.82 6.94
C LYS A 63 -18.46 -25.50 7.64
N LYS A 64 -18.10 -25.53 8.92
CA LYS A 64 -17.71 -24.35 9.69
C LYS A 64 -16.48 -23.67 9.11
N PHE A 65 -15.45 -24.45 8.76
CA PHE A 65 -14.24 -23.91 8.17
C PHE A 65 -14.52 -23.21 6.83
N ASN A 66 -15.23 -23.88 5.92
CA ASN A 66 -15.44 -23.35 4.57
C ASN A 66 -16.40 -22.15 4.53
N ASN A 67 -17.42 -22.11 5.39
CA ASN A 67 -18.46 -21.09 5.31
C ASN A 67 -18.19 -19.88 6.22
N GLU A 68 -17.53 -20.08 7.37
CA GLU A 68 -17.35 -19.03 8.37
C GLU A 68 -15.88 -18.62 8.47
N VAL A 69 -14.99 -19.55 8.79
CA VAL A 69 -13.57 -19.23 9.01
C VAL A 69 -12.91 -18.69 7.74
N ARG A 70 -13.09 -19.39 6.62
CA ARG A 70 -12.52 -18.99 5.34
C ARG A 70 -13.08 -17.63 4.89
N LYS A 71 -14.38 -17.42 5.03
CA LYS A 71 -15.04 -16.17 4.68
C LYS A 71 -14.51 -15.01 5.54
N TYR A 72 -14.46 -15.20 6.86
CA TYR A 72 -13.91 -14.22 7.78
C TYR A 72 -12.45 -13.88 7.45
N TYR A 73 -11.61 -14.89 7.22
CA TYR A 73 -10.21 -14.68 6.86
C TYR A 73 -10.04 -13.81 5.61
N PHE A 74 -10.74 -14.15 4.52
CA PHE A 74 -10.65 -13.38 3.28
C PHE A 74 -11.30 -12.00 3.37
N GLU A 75 -12.36 -11.84 4.17
CA GLU A 75 -12.91 -10.50 4.47
C GLU A 75 -11.93 -9.64 5.25
N GLN A 76 -11.18 -10.21 6.20
CA GLN A 76 -10.14 -9.50 6.94
C GLN A 76 -8.93 -9.18 6.08
N GLU A 77 -8.45 -10.11 5.24
CA GLU A 77 -7.39 -9.80 4.26
C GLU A 77 -7.81 -8.66 3.33
N ARG A 78 -9.04 -8.71 2.81
CA ARG A 78 -9.57 -7.64 1.95
C ARG A 78 -9.67 -6.31 2.69
N LYS A 79 -10.08 -6.29 3.96
CA LYS A 79 -10.10 -5.08 4.78
C LYS A 79 -8.70 -4.52 4.99
N ILE A 80 -7.74 -5.37 5.36
CA ILE A 80 -6.34 -4.97 5.55
C ILE A 80 -5.78 -4.40 4.24
N ASP A 81 -6.04 -5.04 3.10
CA ASP A 81 -5.59 -4.54 1.79
C ASP A 81 -6.28 -3.23 1.40
N GLN A 82 -7.55 -3.04 1.76
CA GLN A 82 -8.26 -1.77 1.60
C GLN A 82 -7.69 -0.68 2.53
N GLU A 83 -7.37 -1.00 3.78
CA GLU A 83 -6.75 -0.06 4.73
C GLU A 83 -5.34 0.35 4.30
N LYS A 84 -4.63 -0.55 3.60
CA LYS A 84 -3.34 -0.24 2.96
C LYS A 84 -3.48 0.63 1.72
N SER A 85 -4.68 0.76 1.13
CA SER A 85 -4.84 1.53 -0.10
C SER A 85 -4.55 3.01 0.11
N VAL A 86 -3.95 3.64 -0.89
CA VAL A 86 -3.60 5.07 -0.90
C VAL A 86 -4.84 5.93 -0.65
N SER A 87 -5.94 5.60 -1.31
CA SER A 87 -7.22 6.29 -1.18
C SER A 87 -7.77 6.23 0.25
N TYR A 88 -7.65 5.08 0.94
CA TYR A 88 -8.06 4.97 2.34
C TYR A 88 -7.21 5.85 3.25
N ARG A 89 -5.89 5.85 3.08
CA ARG A 89 -4.98 6.66 3.89
C ARG A 89 -5.19 8.16 3.66
N MET A 90 -5.40 8.57 2.40
CA MET A 90 -5.72 9.96 2.08
C MET A 90 -7.09 10.38 2.61
N ALA A 91 -8.08 9.49 2.61
CA ALA A 91 -9.39 9.75 3.21
C ALA A 91 -9.33 10.03 4.72
N GLN A 92 -8.26 9.59 5.41
CA GLN A 92 -8.01 9.94 6.81
C GLN A 92 -7.32 11.30 6.99
N THR A 93 -6.84 11.94 5.91
CA THR A 93 -6.23 13.28 5.98
C THR A 93 -7.31 14.36 5.98
N ALA A 94 -7.09 15.42 6.78
CA ALA A 94 -8.06 16.50 6.88
C ALA A 94 -8.22 17.26 5.55
N TYR A 95 -9.42 17.79 5.32
CA TYR A 95 -9.78 18.62 4.17
C TYR A 95 -8.74 19.72 3.84
N THR A 96 -8.20 20.35 4.88
CA THR A 96 -7.21 21.44 4.78
C THR A 96 -5.81 20.97 4.39
N THR A 97 -5.52 19.66 4.45
CA THR A 97 -4.17 19.11 4.31
C THR A 97 -3.84 18.67 2.90
N SER A 98 -4.83 18.50 2.01
CA SER A 98 -4.54 18.02 0.64
C SER A 98 -5.42 18.66 -0.43
N LYS A 99 -6.71 18.85 -0.17
CA LYS A 99 -7.69 19.24 -1.21
C LYS A 99 -7.64 20.72 -1.57
N ARG A 100 -7.78 21.58 -0.56
CA ARG A 100 -7.77 23.04 -0.76
C ARG A 100 -6.46 23.54 -1.36
N PRO A 101 -5.28 23.08 -0.90
CA PRO A 101 -4.02 23.49 -1.51
C PRO A 101 -3.89 23.11 -2.99
N VAL A 102 -4.39 21.93 -3.37
CA VAL A 102 -4.36 21.47 -4.77
C VAL A 102 -5.39 22.19 -5.63
N TYR A 103 -6.58 22.46 -5.12
CA TYR A 103 -7.54 23.32 -5.81
C TYR A 103 -6.96 24.73 -6.06
N ASN A 104 -6.33 25.33 -5.05
CA ASN A 104 -5.67 26.62 -5.17
C ASN A 104 -4.50 26.58 -6.17
N PHE A 105 -3.75 25.47 -6.21
CA PHE A 105 -2.72 25.25 -7.22
C PHE A 105 -3.31 25.27 -8.64
N ILE A 106 -4.42 24.56 -8.89
CA ILE A 106 -5.08 24.54 -10.21
C ILE A 106 -5.50 25.94 -10.62
N GLN A 107 -6.15 26.69 -9.71
CA GLN A 107 -6.53 28.08 -9.97
C GLN A 107 -5.33 28.95 -10.33
N LYS A 108 -4.28 28.93 -9.51
CA LYS A 108 -3.06 29.73 -9.74
C LYS A 108 -2.33 29.35 -11.02
N TYR A 109 -2.31 28.07 -11.38
CA TYR A 109 -1.74 27.60 -12.65
C TYR A 109 -2.48 28.20 -13.85
N TYR A 110 -3.82 28.14 -13.86
CA TYR A 110 -4.63 28.71 -14.94
C TYR A 110 -4.80 30.23 -14.89
N GLU A 111 -4.22 30.89 -13.89
CA GLU A 111 -4.04 32.35 -13.78
C GLU A 111 -2.61 32.78 -14.19
N ASP A 112 -1.81 31.87 -14.75
CA ASP A 112 -0.42 32.08 -15.15
C ASP A 112 0.51 32.51 -14.00
N LYS A 113 0.12 32.23 -12.74
CA LYS A 113 0.94 32.47 -11.54
C LYS A 113 1.91 31.33 -11.24
N ILE A 114 1.73 30.18 -11.91
CA ILE A 114 2.59 29.00 -11.84
C ILE A 114 2.90 28.58 -13.28
N ILE A 115 4.18 28.54 -13.64
CA ILE A 115 4.66 28.28 -14.99
C ILE A 115 5.33 26.90 -15.07
N ASN A 116 6.10 26.55 -14.06
CA ASN A 116 6.93 25.36 -14.03
C ASN A 116 6.91 24.65 -12.67
N PRO A 117 5.79 24.01 -12.32
CA PRO A 117 5.75 23.09 -11.19
C PRO A 117 6.69 21.90 -11.43
N MET A 118 7.24 21.36 -10.35
CA MET A 118 8.25 20.30 -10.36
C MET A 118 7.68 18.92 -10.04
N LEU A 119 6.77 18.81 -9.07
CA LEU A 119 6.20 17.56 -8.55
C LEU A 119 4.74 17.34 -8.98
N ILE A 120 4.08 18.38 -9.48
CA ILE A 120 2.76 18.27 -10.11
C ILE A 120 2.93 18.45 -11.63
N GLU A 121 2.37 17.52 -12.40
CA GLU A 121 2.41 17.59 -13.87
C GLU A 121 1.65 18.81 -14.36
N LYS A 122 2.20 19.52 -15.34
CA LYS A 122 1.55 20.68 -15.97
C LYS A 122 0.21 20.26 -16.56
N PRO A 123 -0.92 20.75 -16.02
CA PRO A 123 -2.22 20.49 -16.60
C PRO A 123 -2.30 21.00 -18.04
N ALA A 124 -2.98 20.26 -18.91
CA ALA A 124 -3.20 20.73 -20.27
C ALA A 124 -4.11 21.98 -20.29
N SER A 125 -3.80 22.96 -21.15
CA SER A 125 -4.48 24.26 -21.16
C SER A 125 -5.98 24.15 -21.48
N ASP A 126 -6.37 23.16 -22.29
CA ASP A 126 -7.76 22.85 -22.67
C ASP A 126 -8.58 22.19 -21.55
N LYS A 127 -7.94 21.79 -20.45
CA LYS A 127 -8.56 21.07 -19.32
C LYS A 127 -8.96 21.95 -18.14
N LYS A 128 -8.92 23.27 -18.31
CA LYS A 128 -9.21 24.25 -17.24
C LYS A 128 -10.55 24.00 -16.55
N ASP A 129 -11.64 24.05 -17.32
CA ASP A 129 -12.98 23.95 -16.75
C ASP A 129 -13.25 22.54 -16.19
N GLU A 130 -12.69 21.51 -16.81
CA GLU A 130 -12.79 20.12 -16.35
C GLU A 130 -12.14 19.96 -14.96
N LEU A 131 -10.90 20.42 -14.80
CA LEU A 131 -10.18 20.31 -13.53
C LEU A 131 -10.74 21.21 -12.44
N LEU A 132 -11.12 22.46 -12.76
CA LEU A 132 -11.71 23.35 -11.76
C LEU A 132 -13.03 22.79 -11.23
N ASN A 133 -13.94 22.34 -12.11
CA ASN A 133 -15.21 21.75 -11.69
C ASN A 133 -15.01 20.44 -10.92
N LEU A 134 -14.07 19.60 -11.34
CA LEU A 134 -13.75 18.34 -10.67
C LEU A 134 -13.33 18.60 -9.23
N TYR A 135 -12.28 19.42 -9.04
CA TYR A 135 -11.71 19.64 -7.72
C TYR A 135 -12.57 20.56 -6.85
N GLU A 136 -13.38 21.45 -7.43
CA GLU A 136 -14.39 22.22 -6.67
C GLU A 136 -15.45 21.29 -6.07
N ARG A 137 -15.98 20.35 -6.87
CA ARG A 137 -16.92 19.34 -6.38
C ARG A 137 -16.31 18.46 -5.30
N ASP A 138 -15.03 18.10 -5.43
CA ASP A 138 -14.33 17.25 -4.44
C ASP A 138 -14.17 17.93 -3.07
N LEU A 139 -14.18 19.26 -3.03
CA LEU A 139 -14.21 20.01 -1.78
C LEU A 139 -15.47 19.68 -0.98
N GLU A 140 -16.58 19.35 -1.65
CA GLU A 140 -17.87 19.02 -1.03
C GLU A 140 -18.08 17.51 -0.85
N THR A 141 -17.72 16.69 -1.85
CA THR A 141 -18.07 15.26 -1.89
C THR A 141 -17.15 14.37 -1.05
N GLY A 142 -15.96 14.86 -0.69
CA GLY A 142 -15.01 14.04 0.05
C GLY A 142 -14.05 13.21 -0.81
N GLU A 143 -14.09 13.33 -2.14
CA GLU A 143 -13.16 12.67 -3.07
C GLU A 143 -11.70 13.09 -2.85
N GLN A 144 -10.75 12.19 -3.15
CA GLN A 144 -9.33 12.34 -2.83
C GLN A 144 -8.52 12.86 -4.02
N VAL A 145 -7.47 13.64 -3.72
CA VAL A 145 -6.57 14.20 -4.75
C VAL A 145 -5.75 13.11 -5.46
N ILE A 146 -5.36 12.05 -4.73
CA ILE A 146 -4.61 10.93 -5.28
C ILE A 146 -5.42 9.67 -5.07
N GLU A 147 -5.75 9.00 -6.16
CA GLU A 147 -6.50 7.76 -6.16
C GLU A 147 -5.61 6.56 -6.42
N LYS A 148 -4.55 6.76 -7.22
CA LYS A 148 -3.66 5.69 -7.66
C LYS A 148 -2.20 6.08 -7.46
N ILE A 149 -1.39 5.11 -7.05
CA ILE A 149 0.07 5.20 -7.12
C ILE A 149 0.57 4.20 -8.15
N GLU A 150 1.44 4.68 -9.03
CA GLU A 150 2.15 3.87 -10.02
C GLU A 150 3.66 4.02 -9.82
N TYR A 151 4.41 3.00 -10.22
CA TYR A 151 5.85 2.95 -10.09
C TYR A 151 6.47 2.80 -11.48
N ASP A 152 7.12 3.86 -11.95
CA ASP A 152 7.68 3.91 -13.30
C ASP A 152 9.19 4.16 -13.25
N TYR A 153 9.91 3.57 -14.20
CA TYR A 153 11.31 3.94 -14.43
C TYR A 153 11.33 5.25 -15.23
N LYS A 154 11.70 6.34 -14.57
CA LYS A 154 11.94 7.64 -15.21
C LYS A 154 13.45 7.93 -15.24
N GLN A 155 13.85 9.09 -15.74
CA GLN A 155 15.28 9.47 -15.71
C GLN A 155 15.74 9.66 -14.26
N ILE A 156 17.04 9.48 -13.98
CA ILE A 156 17.56 9.61 -12.61
C ILE A 156 17.43 11.05 -12.13
N GLU A 157 17.65 12.02 -13.00
CA GLU A 157 17.60 13.47 -12.72
C GLU A 157 16.18 13.97 -12.48
N GLU A 158 15.17 13.22 -12.93
CA GLU A 158 13.78 13.56 -12.65
C GLU A 158 13.48 13.46 -11.16
N PRO A 159 12.51 14.27 -10.68
CA PRO A 159 12.14 14.30 -9.28
C PRO A 159 11.63 12.94 -8.79
N ILE A 160 11.56 12.80 -7.46
CA ILE A 160 11.12 11.58 -6.79
C ILE A 160 9.75 11.05 -7.26
N ALA A 161 8.82 11.94 -7.62
CA ALA A 161 7.52 11.57 -8.18
C ALA A 161 6.88 12.74 -8.93
N LYS A 162 5.84 12.45 -9.72
CA LYS A 162 4.97 13.45 -10.35
C LYS A 162 3.49 13.06 -10.19
N LEU A 163 2.65 14.04 -9.85
CA LEU A 163 1.20 13.87 -9.75
C LEU A 163 0.49 14.40 -10.98
N ASN A 164 -0.30 13.55 -11.62
CA ASN A 164 -1.24 13.92 -12.66
C ASN A 164 -2.60 14.26 -12.05
N LEU A 165 -3.02 15.52 -12.16
CA LEU A 165 -4.27 15.99 -11.55
C LEU A 165 -5.52 15.48 -12.25
N LEU A 166 -5.44 15.14 -13.54
CA LEU A 166 -6.59 14.66 -14.31
C LEU A 166 -6.88 13.19 -14.03
N THR A 167 -5.85 12.34 -14.02
CA THR A 167 -5.99 10.92 -13.73
C THR A 167 -5.93 10.60 -12.24
N ARG A 168 -5.59 11.58 -11.40
CA ARG A 168 -5.36 11.43 -9.95
C ARG A 168 -4.32 10.35 -9.63
N THR A 169 -3.34 10.20 -10.53
CA THR A 169 -2.26 9.21 -10.43
C THR A 169 -0.97 9.88 -10.00
N LEU A 170 -0.38 9.38 -8.92
CA LEU A 170 0.97 9.71 -8.48
C LEU A 170 1.96 8.67 -9.05
N SER A 171 2.79 9.08 -10.00
CA SER A 171 3.84 8.23 -10.57
C SER A 171 5.16 8.43 -9.82
N ILE A 172 5.56 7.43 -9.05
CA ILE A 172 6.81 7.38 -8.29
C ILE A 172 7.96 6.93 -9.21
N ASN A 173 9.05 7.69 -9.20
CA ASN A 173 10.23 7.41 -10.01
C ASN A 173 11.09 6.31 -9.36
N LYS A 174 11.06 5.10 -9.92
CA LYS A 174 11.87 3.95 -9.45
C LYS A 174 13.37 4.17 -9.61
N SER A 175 13.78 5.02 -10.56
CA SER A 175 15.19 5.33 -10.80
C SER A 175 15.72 6.41 -9.85
N HIS A 176 14.85 7.09 -9.09
CA HIS A 176 15.29 8.07 -8.11
C HIS A 176 16.11 7.37 -7.00
N PRO A 177 17.32 7.85 -6.66
CA PRO A 177 18.23 7.16 -5.73
C PRO A 177 17.60 6.74 -4.40
N TYR A 178 16.79 7.62 -3.82
CA TYR A 178 16.08 7.34 -2.57
C TYR A 178 15.05 6.21 -2.73
N VAL A 179 14.27 6.21 -3.82
CA VAL A 179 13.25 5.18 -4.07
C VAL A 179 13.92 3.84 -4.31
N ALA A 180 14.96 3.81 -5.15
CA ALA A 180 15.70 2.61 -5.50
C ALA A 180 16.25 1.88 -4.25
N ASN A 181 16.73 2.61 -3.24
CA ASN A 181 17.26 2.00 -2.02
C ASN A 181 16.21 1.34 -1.13
N TYR A 182 15.00 1.91 -1.08
CA TYR A 182 13.97 1.51 -0.11
C TYR A 182 12.84 0.68 -0.72
N ILE A 183 12.72 0.62 -2.04
CA ILE A 183 11.64 -0.13 -2.71
C ILE A 183 11.82 -1.65 -2.57
N ASP A 184 13.05 -2.15 -2.73
CA ASP A 184 13.32 -3.60 -2.65
C ASP A 184 13.64 -4.07 -1.21
N SER A 185 14.10 -3.15 -0.36
CA SER A 185 14.51 -3.44 1.02
C SER A 185 13.34 -3.57 1.99
N ASN A 186 12.12 -3.14 1.62
CA ASN A 186 10.98 -3.08 2.51
C ASN A 186 9.80 -3.93 2.02
N ASN A 187 9.34 -4.86 2.85
CA ASN A 187 8.07 -5.58 2.62
C ASN A 187 6.84 -4.67 2.71
N ASN A 188 6.99 -3.45 3.22
CA ASN A 188 5.93 -2.47 3.39
C ASN A 188 6.33 -1.12 2.78
N LEU A 189 5.72 -0.76 1.65
CA LEU A 189 6.00 0.49 0.93
C LEU A 189 5.22 1.69 1.48
N ILE A 190 4.29 1.50 2.43
CA ILE A 190 3.45 2.57 2.97
C ILE A 190 4.25 3.77 3.48
N PRO A 191 5.37 3.60 4.23
CA PRO A 191 6.15 4.75 4.69
C PRO A 191 6.78 5.53 3.54
N LEU A 192 7.28 4.84 2.52
CA LEU A 192 7.84 5.45 1.32
C LEU A 192 6.75 6.23 0.55
N GLU A 193 5.61 5.60 0.31
CA GLU A 193 4.46 6.24 -0.36
C GLU A 193 3.99 7.47 0.41
N SER A 194 3.87 7.40 1.74
CA SER A 194 3.42 8.52 2.59
C SER A 194 4.39 9.70 2.54
N MET A 195 5.69 9.41 2.55
CA MET A 195 6.73 10.41 2.39
C MET A 195 6.66 11.09 1.02
N VAL A 196 6.50 10.31 -0.06
CA VAL A 196 6.41 10.85 -1.42
C VAL A 196 5.14 11.68 -1.63
N ILE A 197 3.98 11.21 -1.14
CA ILE A 197 2.73 12.00 -1.14
C ILE A 197 2.95 13.35 -0.45
N THR A 198 3.63 13.33 0.71
CA THR A 198 3.92 14.56 1.45
C THR A 198 4.76 15.53 0.64
N GLU A 199 5.73 15.07 -0.16
CA GLU A 199 6.51 15.98 -1.01
C GLU A 199 5.68 16.63 -2.11
N VAL A 200 4.85 15.85 -2.81
CA VAL A 200 3.98 16.41 -3.84
C VAL A 200 3.00 17.42 -3.24
N LEU A 201 2.38 17.10 -2.10
CA LEU A 201 1.46 18.02 -1.43
C LEU A 201 2.18 19.27 -0.91
N THR A 202 3.43 19.14 -0.47
CA THR A 202 4.25 20.29 -0.03
C THR A 202 4.36 21.34 -1.14
N GLU A 203 4.55 20.94 -2.40
CA GLU A 203 4.58 21.90 -3.51
C GLU A 203 3.28 22.71 -3.59
N SER A 204 2.11 22.05 -3.55
CA SER A 204 0.81 22.74 -3.55
C SER A 204 0.63 23.68 -2.35
N HIS A 205 1.14 23.30 -1.18
CA HIS A 205 1.06 24.13 0.04
C HIS A 205 1.92 25.37 -0.06
N LEU A 206 3.13 25.25 -0.61
CA LEU A 206 4.01 26.41 -0.81
C LEU A 206 3.38 27.43 -1.76
N TYR A 207 2.73 26.96 -2.82
CA TYR A 207 1.94 27.83 -3.69
C TYR A 207 0.73 28.42 -2.97
N GLU A 208 0.00 27.66 -2.15
CA GLU A 208 -1.12 28.19 -1.37
C GLU A 208 -0.69 29.34 -0.45
N LEU A 209 0.44 29.17 0.24
CA LEU A 209 1.08 30.19 1.08
C LEU A 209 1.59 31.42 0.29
N SER A 210 1.40 31.42 -1.03
CA SER A 210 1.70 32.54 -1.93
C SER A 210 3.18 32.90 -1.97
N LEU A 211 4.05 31.90 -1.78
CA LEU A 211 5.46 32.02 -2.14
C LEU A 211 5.60 32.17 -3.66
N ASP A 212 6.60 32.92 -4.10
CA ASP A 212 6.93 33.00 -5.51
C ASP A 212 7.48 31.66 -6.03
N GLU A 213 7.24 31.38 -7.31
CA GLU A 213 7.66 30.12 -7.95
C GLU A 213 9.18 29.87 -7.85
N GLY A 214 10.00 30.92 -7.82
CA GLY A 214 11.44 30.80 -7.63
C GLY A 214 11.78 30.16 -6.29
N MET A 215 11.20 30.69 -5.21
CA MET A 215 11.33 30.12 -3.85
C MET A 215 10.74 28.72 -3.75
N VAL A 216 9.56 28.46 -4.33
CA VAL A 216 8.96 27.11 -4.33
C VAL A 216 9.90 26.10 -4.98
N ASN A 217 10.40 26.42 -6.18
CA ASN A 217 11.32 25.56 -6.92
C ASN A 217 12.65 25.36 -6.18
N GLU A 218 13.16 26.39 -5.50
CA GLU A 218 14.37 26.25 -4.69
C GLU A 218 14.17 25.28 -3.51
N ILE A 219 13.06 25.43 -2.78
CA ILE A 219 12.72 24.55 -1.65
C ILE A 219 12.58 23.10 -2.15
N VAL A 220 11.82 22.86 -3.22
CA VAL A 220 11.62 21.53 -3.79
C VAL A 220 12.95 20.92 -4.24
N LYS A 221 13.80 21.67 -4.95
CA LYS A 221 15.14 21.20 -5.37
C LYS A 221 16.05 20.86 -4.20
N ARG A 222 16.09 21.70 -3.16
CA ARG A 222 16.91 21.44 -1.96
C ARG A 222 16.45 20.16 -1.25
N ARG A 223 15.14 19.94 -1.17
CA ARG A 223 14.57 18.72 -0.57
C ARG A 223 14.90 17.49 -1.40
N ASP A 224 14.70 17.53 -2.72
CA ASP A 224 15.07 16.44 -3.64
C ASP A 224 16.57 16.11 -3.55
N SER A 225 17.43 17.13 -3.55
CA SER A 225 18.88 16.96 -3.35
C SER A 225 19.22 16.30 -2.01
N THR A 226 18.53 16.68 -0.93
CA THR A 226 18.70 16.07 0.40
C THR A 226 18.35 14.57 0.35
N LEU A 227 17.25 14.19 -0.30
CA LEU A 227 16.85 12.79 -0.45
C LEU A 227 17.88 11.98 -1.22
N ARG A 228 18.44 12.55 -2.29
CA ARG A 228 19.53 11.92 -3.06
C ARG A 228 20.77 11.72 -2.21
N GLN A 229 21.16 12.72 -1.40
CA GLN A 229 22.31 12.61 -0.50
C GLN A 229 22.09 11.57 0.62
N LEU A 230 20.89 11.53 1.19
CA LEU A 230 20.53 10.50 2.19
C LEU A 230 20.65 9.09 1.59
N ALA A 231 20.20 8.90 0.35
CA ALA A 231 20.34 7.63 -0.35
C ALA A 231 21.81 7.22 -0.54
N LEU A 232 22.71 8.17 -0.80
CA LEU A 232 24.15 7.90 -0.92
C LEU A 232 24.81 7.56 0.41
N SER A 233 24.30 8.06 1.52
CA SER A 233 24.86 7.83 2.86
C SER A 233 24.56 6.43 3.41
N ASP A 234 23.50 5.79 2.93
CA ASP A 234 23.13 4.45 3.35
C ASP A 234 24.02 3.40 2.68
N LYS A 235 24.64 2.51 3.47
CA LYS A 235 25.55 1.44 3.03
C LYS A 235 24.92 0.43 2.03
N MET A 236 23.62 0.51 1.79
CA MET A 236 22.87 -0.24 0.78
C MET A 236 22.99 0.38 -0.63
N GLY A 237 23.63 1.54 -0.80
CA GLY A 237 23.77 2.27 -2.07
C GLY A 237 24.67 1.64 -3.14
N ILE A 238 24.96 0.34 -3.08
CA ILE A 238 25.71 -0.37 -4.14
C ILE A 238 24.95 -0.35 -5.48
N PRO A 239 23.61 -0.55 -5.54
CA PRO A 239 22.85 -0.41 -6.78
C PRO A 239 22.88 1.02 -7.30
N THR A 240 22.78 2.01 -6.40
CA THR A 240 22.84 3.44 -6.76
C THR A 240 24.21 3.82 -7.32
N ALA A 241 25.31 3.38 -6.68
CA ALA A 241 26.66 3.59 -7.18
C ALA A 241 26.88 2.91 -8.53
N ALA A 242 26.35 1.69 -8.73
CA ALA A 242 26.40 0.99 -10.01
C ALA A 242 25.59 1.69 -11.11
N MET A 243 24.42 2.24 -10.77
CA MET A 243 23.61 3.04 -11.70
C MET A 243 24.31 4.35 -12.08
N PHE A 244 24.86 5.09 -11.11
CA PHE A 244 25.63 6.32 -11.40
C PHE A 244 26.86 6.04 -12.29
N LEU A 245 27.56 4.93 -12.08
CA LEU A 245 28.68 4.51 -12.93
C LEU A 245 28.23 4.18 -14.35
N LYS A 246 27.10 3.48 -14.49
CA LYS A 246 26.53 3.14 -15.81
C LYS A 246 26.12 4.39 -16.58
N ASP A 247 25.40 5.31 -15.95
CA ASP A 247 24.93 6.53 -16.61
C ASP A 247 26.09 7.48 -16.95
N SER A 248 27.15 7.50 -16.14
CA SER A 248 28.39 8.23 -16.47
C SER A 248 29.14 7.65 -17.67
N LEU A 249 29.01 6.34 -17.92
CA LEU A 249 29.58 5.69 -19.11
C LEU A 249 28.71 5.94 -20.35
N ASP A 250 27.39 6.07 -20.19
CA ASP A 250 26.45 6.33 -21.27
C ASP A 250 26.43 7.81 -21.72
N ASN A 251 27.06 8.73 -20.97
CA ASN A 251 27.20 10.15 -21.32
C ASN A 251 28.67 10.65 -21.24
N PRO A 252 29.54 10.34 -22.22
CA PRO A 252 30.98 10.60 -22.16
C PRO A 252 31.37 12.06 -22.49
N SER A 253 30.50 13.03 -22.23
CA SER A 253 30.72 14.45 -22.57
C SER A 253 30.84 15.36 -21.34
N VAL A 254 31.82 15.07 -20.47
CA VAL A 254 32.47 16.05 -19.58
C VAL A 254 33.96 15.76 -19.59
#